data_AF-A0AA85FWA5-F1
#
_entry.id   AF-A0AA85FWA5-F1
#
_cell.length_a   1.000
_cell.length_b   1.000
_cell.length_c   1.000
_cell.angle_alpha   90.00
_cell.angle_beta   90.00
_cell.angle_gamma   90.00
#
_symmetry.space_group_name_H-M   'P 1'
#
loop_
_entity.id
_entity.type
_entity.pdbx_description
1 polymer ?
#
loop_
_entity_poly.entity_id
_entity_poly.type
_entity_poly.pdbx_seq_one_letter_code
_entity_poly.pdbx_strand_id
1 'polypeptide(L)'
;MNDDPKTSMRYLLSYIMEPEVSINFTLLGTSSKRAIQKCRFYGCVRNLAKLYDMATQSYFHDMRDKVQKRHRRKKEHVESSVFKDITNSQELFESP
;
A
#
# COMPACT_ATOMS: atom_id res chain seq x y z
N MET A 1 -7.53 -8.78 -12.94
CA MET A 1 -6.23 -8.28 -12.45
C MET A 1 -5.35 -9.50 -12.31
N ASN A 2 -4.51 -9.75 -13.31
CA ASN A 2 -3.65 -10.92 -13.38
C ASN A 2 -2.32 -10.50 -12.74
N ASP A 3 -2.31 -10.38 -11.41
CA ASP A 3 -1.08 -10.10 -10.67
C ASP A 3 -0.24 -11.36 -10.74
N ASP A 4 0.71 -11.39 -11.69
CA ASP A 4 1.67 -12.48 -11.83
C ASP A 4 2.29 -12.72 -10.45
N PRO A 5 2.15 -13.91 -9.85
CA PRO A 5 2.64 -14.19 -8.51
C PRO A 5 4.13 -13.90 -8.36
N LYS A 6 4.91 -13.94 -9.46
CA LYS A 6 6.33 -13.57 -9.49
C LYS A 6 6.60 -12.07 -9.29
N THR A 7 5.60 -11.22 -9.51
CA THR A 7 5.67 -9.76 -9.30
C THR A 7 5.12 -9.36 -7.93
N SER A 8 4.52 -10.32 -7.20
CA SER A 8 4.05 -10.07 -5.84
C SER A 8 5.23 -9.81 -4.91
N MET A 9 5.17 -8.72 -4.14
CA MET A 9 6.13 -8.41 -3.08
C MET A 9 6.36 -9.58 -2.12
N ARG A 10 5.34 -10.42 -1.90
CA ARG A 10 5.46 -11.62 -1.07
C ARG A 10 6.42 -12.65 -1.68
N TYR A 11 6.35 -12.85 -3.00
CA TYR A 11 7.22 -13.78 -3.72
C TYR A 11 8.66 -13.26 -3.79
N LEU A 12 8.85 -11.95 -4.02
CA LEU A 12 10.17 -11.34 -4.01
C LEU A 12 10.82 -11.42 -2.61
N LEU A 13 10.05 -11.17 -1.56
CA LEU A 13 10.53 -11.30 -0.18
C LEU A 13 10.84 -12.76 0.18
N SER A 14 10.00 -13.73 -0.21
CA SER A 14 10.29 -15.15 0.05
C SER A 14 11.55 -15.60 -0.68
N TYR A 15 11.74 -15.18 -1.94
CA TYR A 15 12.92 -15.49 -2.74
C TYR A 15 14.21 -14.87 -2.19
N ILE A 16 14.17 -13.62 -1.71
CA ILE A 16 15.34 -12.97 -1.10
C ILE A 16 15.68 -13.59 0.27
N MET A 17 14.67 -14.04 1.01
CA MET A 17 14.81 -14.68 2.32
C MET A 17 15.21 -16.16 2.22
N GLU A 18 15.21 -16.77 1.04
CA GLU A 18 15.62 -18.16 0.86
C GLU A 18 17.10 -18.34 1.25
N PRO A 19 17.42 -19.33 2.11
CA PRO A 19 18.77 -19.58 2.57
C PRO A 19 19.76 -19.78 1.42
N GLU A 20 19.35 -20.46 0.34
CA GLU A 20 20.19 -20.75 -0.82
C GLU A 20 20.57 -19.49 -1.61
N VAL A 21 19.63 -18.55 -1.75
CA VAL A 21 19.89 -17.24 -2.38
C VAL A 21 20.79 -16.41 -1.46
N SER A 22 20.50 -16.40 -0.16
CA SER A 22 21.31 -15.68 0.83
C SER A 22 22.75 -16.19 0.92
N ILE A 23 22.98 -17.50 0.77
CA ILE A 23 24.29 -18.15 0.82
C ILE A 23 25.14 -17.80 -0.40
N ASN A 24 24.58 -17.78 -1.61
CA ASN A 24 25.29 -17.40 -2.83
C ASN A 24 25.81 -15.95 -2.79
N PHE A 25 25.07 -15.03 -2.16
CA PHE A 25 25.55 -13.66 -1.92
C PHE A 25 26.58 -13.55 -0.78
N THR A 26 26.60 -14.52 0.12
CA THR A 26 27.43 -14.55 1.34
C THR A 26 28.78 -15.25 1.08
N LEU A 27 28.86 -16.16 0.10
CA LEU A 27 30.00 -17.05 -0.16
C LEU A 27 30.98 -16.56 -1.25
N LEU A 28 31.15 -15.24 -1.44
CA LEU A 28 32.18 -14.66 -2.33
C LEU A 28 33.34 -14.07 -1.50
N GLY A 29 34.08 -14.92 -0.77
CA GLY A 29 35.29 -14.49 -0.07
C GLY A 29 35.95 -15.51 0.86
N THR A 30 37.29 -15.48 0.92
CA THR A 30 38.10 -16.27 1.85
C THR A 30 38.06 -15.69 3.28
N SER A 31 38.49 -16.50 4.26
CA SER A 31 38.34 -16.29 5.72
C SER A 31 38.88 -14.96 6.29
N SER A 32 39.66 -14.20 5.52
CA SER A 32 40.16 -12.85 5.85
C SER A 32 39.16 -11.70 5.58
N LYS A 33 38.02 -11.95 4.90
CA LYS A 33 37.00 -10.95 4.50
C LYS A 33 35.87 -10.69 5.53
N ARG A 34 36.03 -11.06 6.81
CA ARG A 34 34.98 -10.90 7.84
C ARG A 34 34.44 -9.47 8.03
N ALA A 35 35.12 -8.44 7.53
CA ALA A 35 34.67 -7.05 7.62
C ALA A 35 33.59 -6.66 6.56
N ILE A 36 33.49 -7.35 5.41
CA ILE A 36 32.64 -6.91 4.28
C ILE A 36 31.21 -7.50 4.32
N GLN A 37 31.00 -8.58 5.09
CA GLN A 37 29.68 -9.20 5.23
C GLN A 37 28.75 -8.40 6.16
N LYS A 38 29.28 -7.81 7.23
CA LYS A 38 28.52 -6.91 8.12
C LYS A 38 27.99 -5.69 7.35
N CYS A 39 28.82 -5.04 6.54
CA CYS A 39 28.44 -3.79 5.87
C CYS A 39 27.33 -3.97 4.81
N ARG A 40 27.35 -5.09 4.04
CA ARG A 40 26.27 -5.41 3.08
C ARG A 40 24.98 -5.88 3.75
N PHE A 41 25.07 -6.67 4.82
CA PHE A 41 23.90 -7.10 5.58
C PHE A 41 23.13 -5.92 6.18
N TYR A 42 23.82 -4.98 6.84
CA TYR A 42 23.17 -3.77 7.37
C TYR A 42 22.59 -2.87 6.27
N GLY A 43 23.22 -2.81 5.09
CA GLY A 43 22.66 -2.10 3.93
C GLY A 43 21.37 -2.73 3.43
N CYS A 44 21.33 -4.06 3.29
CA CYS A 44 20.13 -4.80 2.86
C CYS A 44 19.00 -4.69 3.89
N VAL A 45 19.29 -4.85 5.18
CA VAL A 45 18.29 -4.71 6.25
C VAL A 45 17.76 -3.27 6.33
N ARG A 46 18.63 -2.26 6.17
CA ARG A 46 18.20 -0.85 6.12
C ARG A 46 17.31 -0.58 4.91
N ASN A 47 17.59 -1.21 3.76
CA ASN A 47 16.73 -1.09 2.58
C ASN A 47 15.41 -1.82 2.76
N LEU A 48 15.40 -2.97 3.45
CA LEU A 48 14.18 -3.71 3.78
C LEU A 48 13.28 -2.92 4.74
N ALA A 49 13.85 -2.31 5.78
CA ALA A 49 13.11 -1.45 6.70
C ALA A 49 12.48 -0.26 5.96
N LYS A 50 13.25 0.39 5.06
CA LYS A 50 12.71 1.46 4.19
C LYS A 50 11.59 0.97 3.28
N LEU A 51 11.74 -0.20 2.66
CA LEU A 51 10.70 -0.80 1.81
C LEU A 51 9.43 -1.09 2.61
N TYR A 52 9.58 -1.62 3.83
CA TYR A 52 8.47 -1.89 4.74
C TYR A 52 7.77 -0.59 5.17
N ASP A 53 8.52 0.45 5.51
CA ASP A 53 7.98 1.76 5.87
C ASP A 53 7.21 2.38 4.70
N MET A 54 7.77 2.36 3.48
CA MET A 54 7.10 2.87 2.29
C MET A 54 5.81 2.10 1.97
N ALA A 55 5.85 0.76 2.03
CA ALA A 55 4.67 -0.07 1.80
C ALA A 55 3.57 0.20 2.83
N THR A 56 3.96 0.34 4.10
CA THR A 56 3.04 0.63 5.21
C THR A 56 2.41 2.02 5.07
N GLN A 57 3.22 3.04 4.77
CA GLN A 57 2.73 4.40 4.55
C GLN A 57 1.78 4.48 3.35
N SER A 58 2.13 3.84 2.24
CA SER A 58 1.30 3.79 1.03
C SER A 58 -0.06 3.14 1.30
N TYR A 59 -0.08 2.01 2.03
CA TYR A 59 -1.31 1.34 2.42
C TYR A 59 -2.22 2.24 3.27
N PHE A 60 -1.69 2.87 4.32
CA PHE A 60 -2.49 3.75 5.17
C PHE A 60 -2.95 5.00 4.43
N HIS A 61 -2.15 5.52 3.50
CA HIS A 61 -2.53 6.64 2.64
C HIS A 61 -3.75 6.28 1.77
N ASP A 62 -3.72 5.15 1.06
CA ASP A 62 -4.83 4.68 0.23
C ASP A 62 -6.10 4.41 1.07
N MET A 63 -5.94 3.78 2.23
CA MET A 63 -7.07 3.54 3.14
C MET A 63 -7.70 4.84 3.65
N ARG A 64 -6.89 5.84 3.99
CA ARG A 64 -7.36 7.17 4.40
C ARG A 64 -8.13 7.87 3.27
N ASP A 65 -7.56 7.88 2.08
CA ASP A 65 -8.19 8.47 0.89
C ASP A 65 -9.54 7.80 0.58
N LYS A 66 -9.61 6.47 0.65
CA LYS A 66 -10.87 5.72 0.50
C LYS A 66 -11.92 6.13 1.53
N VAL A 67 -11.54 6.28 2.79
CA VAL A 67 -12.46 6.72 3.86
C VAL A 67 -12.95 8.14 3.60
N GLN A 68 -12.06 9.07 3.25
CA GLN A 68 -12.42 10.45 2.93
C GLN A 68 -13.38 10.53 1.74
N LYS A 69 -13.08 9.80 0.66
CA LYS A 69 -13.95 9.73 -0.53
C LYS A 69 -15.33 9.14 -0.21
N ARG A 70 -15.44 8.19 0.72
CA ARG A 70 -16.75 7.65 1.15
C ARG A 70 -17.54 8.68 1.96
N HIS A 71 -16.88 9.36 2.89
CA HIS A 71 -17.52 10.41 3.68
C HIS A 71 -18.04 11.54 2.79
N ARG A 72 -17.23 12.00 1.83
CA ARG A 72 -17.62 13.00 0.84
C ARG A 72 -18.85 12.59 0.03
N ARG A 73 -18.83 11.38 -0.56
CA ARG A 73 -19.98 10.87 -1.34
C ARG A 73 -21.25 10.74 -0.50
N LYS A 74 -21.14 10.36 0.78
CA LYS A 74 -22.29 10.30 1.67
C LYS A 74 -22.87 11.69 1.93
N LYS A 75 -22.02 12.70 2.14
CA LYS A 75 -22.45 14.08 2.32
C LYS A 75 -23.16 14.61 1.07
N GLU A 76 -22.54 14.44 -0.11
CA GLU A 76 -23.12 14.85 -1.40
C GLU A 76 -24.46 14.14 -1.69
N HIS A 77 -24.59 12.87 -1.34
CA HIS A 77 -25.85 12.13 -1.49
C HIS A 77 -26.96 12.68 -0.59
N VAL A 78 -26.65 13.00 0.67
CA VAL A 78 -27.61 13.60 1.60
C VAL A 78 -28.03 14.99 1.14
N GLU A 79 -27.09 15.82 0.69
CA GLU A 79 -27.38 17.15 0.15
C GLU A 79 -28.28 17.04 -1.10
N SER A 80 -27.98 16.09 -2.00
CA SER A 80 -28.79 15.85 -3.20
C SER A 80 -30.20 15.36 -2.86
N SER A 81 -30.38 14.47 -1.89
CA SER A 81 -31.71 13.99 -1.49
C SER A 81 -32.54 15.13 -0.89
N VAL A 82 -31.95 15.93 0.00
CA VAL A 82 -32.64 17.07 0.63
C VAL A 82 -33.09 18.08 -0.44
N PHE A 83 -32.24 18.38 -1.43
CA PHE A 83 -32.60 19.30 -2.49
C PHE A 83 -33.80 18.80 -3.33
N LYS A 84 -33.82 17.49 -3.66
CA LYS A 84 -34.94 16.87 -4.38
C LYS A 84 -36.23 16.92 -3.58
N ASP A 85 -36.18 16.63 -2.27
CA ASP A 85 -37.35 16.64 -1.41
C ASP A 85 -37.98 18.05 -1.31
N ILE A 86 -37.15 19.10 -1.28
CA ILE A 86 -37.60 20.50 -1.30
C ILE A 86 -38.27 20.84 -2.64
N THR A 87 -37.64 20.50 -3.77
CA THR A 87 -38.21 20.76 -5.11
C THR A 87 -39.55 20.05 -5.31
N ASN A 88 -39.62 18.76 -4.95
CA ASN A 88 -40.86 17.99 -5.03
C ASN A 88 -41.97 18.56 -4.13
N SER A 89 -41.61 19.11 -2.97
CA SER A 89 -42.58 19.73 -2.06
C SER A 89 -43.14 21.04 -2.64
N GLN A 90 -42.31 21.86 -3.29
CA GLN A 90 -42.77 23.11 -3.95
C GLN A 90 -43.72 22.82 -5.13
N GLU A 91 -43.41 21.84 -5.98
CA GLU A 91 -44.28 21.46 -7.10
C GLU A 91 -45.66 20.92 -6.64
N LEU A 92 -45.72 20.33 -5.44
CA LEU A 92 -46.97 19.85 -4.83
C LEU A 92 -47.90 20.98 -4.37
N PHE A 93 -47.33 22.12 -3.94
CA PHE A 93 -48.10 23.30 -3.52
C PHE A 93 -48.49 24.22 -4.68
N GLU A 94 -47.85 24.07 -5.84
CA GLU A 94 -48.14 24.84 -7.07
C GLU A 94 -49.01 24.08 -8.09
N SER A 95 -49.48 22.87 -7.76
CA SER A 95 -50.47 22.15 -8.58
C SER A 95 -51.88 22.78 -8.42
N PRO A 96 -52.61 23.09 -9.52
CA PRO A 96 -53.91 23.78 -9.51
C PRO A 96 -55.02 23.08 -8.71
#